data_AF-T2GHG3-F1
#
_entry.id   AF-T2GHG3-F1
#
_cell.length_a   1.000
_cell.length_b   1.000
_cell.length_c   1.000
_cell.angle_alpha   90.00
_cell.angle_beta   90.00
_cell.angle_gamma   90.00
#
_symmetry.space_group_name_H-M   'P 1'
#
loop_
_entity.id
_entity.type
_entity.pdbx_description
1 polymer ?
#
loop_
_entity_poly.entity_id
_entity_poly.type
_entity_poly.pdbx_seq_one_letter_code
_entity_poly.pdbx_strand_id
1 'polypeptide(L)'
;MLLLISPVNTEEALEAIEGGADIVDVKNPSEGSLGANFPWVIRRVREMTPDEMLVSATLGDVPYKPGTVALAAMGALVSGADYIKVGLYGTRNYEEAVDVMKNVVRAVKDESDAIVVAAGYADAHRVGAVDPMEIPRVAADSGADLAMLDTAVKDGKSLFDFMDMKRLESFVSETRDHGLKSALAGSVGREHLKPLHDIGCDVVGIRGAACVGGDRNTGRIHRTAVRELKELIESF
;
A
#
# COMPACT_ATOMS: atom_id res chain seq x y z
N MET A 1 -13.01 -3.24 -7.22
CA MET A 1 -11.61 -3.14 -6.77
C MET A 1 -11.04 -1.79 -7.24
N LEU A 2 -10.34 -1.05 -6.38
CA LEU A 2 -9.67 0.21 -6.72
C LEU A 2 -8.25 -0.04 -7.22
N LEU A 3 -7.79 0.78 -8.16
CA LEU A 3 -6.44 0.77 -8.69
C LEU A 3 -5.55 1.78 -7.95
N LEU A 4 -4.55 1.28 -7.23
CA LEU A 4 -3.52 2.09 -6.60
C LEU A 4 -2.22 2.01 -7.42
N ILE A 5 -1.69 3.16 -7.82
CA ILE A 5 -0.43 3.28 -8.56
C ILE A 5 0.62 3.98 -7.71
N SER A 6 1.82 3.39 -7.58
CA SER A 6 2.90 3.98 -6.77
C SER A 6 3.99 4.70 -7.59
N PRO A 7 3.88 6.02 -7.85
CA PRO A 7 4.95 6.82 -8.44
C PRO A 7 6.11 7.09 -7.48
N VAL A 8 7.31 7.39 -8.02
CA VAL A 8 8.48 7.84 -7.22
C VAL A 8 8.76 9.33 -7.31
N ASN A 9 8.14 10.03 -8.26
CA ASN A 9 8.31 11.45 -8.48
C ASN A 9 7.02 12.06 -9.04
N THR A 10 7.03 13.39 -9.17
CA THR A 10 5.88 14.17 -9.64
C THR A 10 5.53 13.90 -11.09
N GLU A 11 6.51 13.60 -11.95
CA GLU A 11 6.29 13.28 -13.35
C GLU A 11 5.52 11.95 -13.50
N GLU A 12 5.92 10.91 -12.78
CA GLU A 12 5.19 9.65 -12.74
C GLU A 12 3.81 9.78 -12.08
N ALA A 13 3.67 10.65 -11.09
CA ALA A 13 2.38 10.93 -10.47
C ALA A 13 1.40 11.54 -11.48
N LEU A 14 1.88 12.44 -12.35
CA LEU A 14 1.07 13.02 -13.43
C LEU A 14 0.57 11.94 -14.38
N GLU A 15 1.47 11.04 -14.80
CA GLU A 15 1.12 9.91 -15.66
C GLU A 15 0.10 8.96 -14.99
N ALA A 16 0.21 8.73 -13.69
CA ALA A 16 -0.76 7.93 -12.93
C ALA A 16 -2.16 8.59 -12.89
N ILE A 17 -2.20 9.90 -12.65
CA ILE A 17 -3.44 10.70 -12.61
C ILE A 17 -4.12 10.70 -13.98
N GLU A 18 -3.38 11.05 -15.04
CA GLU A 18 -3.92 11.12 -16.41
C GLU A 18 -4.26 9.73 -17.00
N GLY A 19 -3.73 8.68 -16.37
CA GLY A 19 -4.08 7.29 -16.64
C GLY A 19 -5.36 6.83 -15.97
N GLY A 20 -5.88 7.56 -14.98
CA GLY A 20 -7.11 7.20 -14.26
C GLY A 20 -6.90 6.27 -13.06
N ALA A 21 -5.76 6.35 -12.38
CA ALA A 21 -5.59 5.69 -11.08
C ALA A 21 -6.64 6.20 -10.07
N ASP A 22 -7.14 5.32 -9.20
CA ASP A 22 -8.06 5.71 -8.11
C ASP A 22 -7.28 6.30 -6.92
N ILE A 23 -6.08 5.74 -6.67
CA ILE A 23 -5.20 6.14 -5.57
C ILE A 23 -3.78 6.35 -6.10
N VAL A 24 -3.19 7.51 -5.83
CA VAL A 24 -1.80 7.85 -6.16
C VAL A 24 -0.94 7.67 -4.91
N ASP A 25 -0.06 6.67 -4.91
CA ASP A 25 0.71 6.23 -3.73
C ASP A 25 2.15 6.72 -3.75
N VAL A 26 2.39 7.81 -3.03
CA VAL A 26 3.69 8.45 -2.87
C VAL A 26 4.59 7.60 -1.96
N LYS A 27 5.61 6.99 -2.57
CA LYS A 27 6.64 6.23 -1.84
C LYS A 27 8.04 6.49 -2.37
N ASN A 28 9.04 6.00 -1.65
CA ASN A 28 10.45 6.11 -2.01
C ASN A 28 11.15 4.74 -1.99
N PRO A 29 11.28 4.06 -3.15
CA PRO A 29 11.95 2.76 -3.23
C PRO A 29 13.43 2.76 -2.80
N SER A 30 14.11 3.92 -2.74
CA SER A 30 15.48 3.97 -2.22
C SER A 30 15.55 3.73 -0.71
N GLU A 31 14.42 3.87 -0.01
CA GLU A 31 14.29 3.67 1.44
C GLU A 31 13.59 2.35 1.81
N GLY A 32 13.42 1.44 0.83
CA GLY A 32 12.80 0.14 1.05
C GLY A 32 11.53 -0.07 0.24
N SER A 33 10.84 -1.17 0.51
CA SER A 33 9.64 -1.57 -0.24
C SER A 33 8.52 -0.53 -0.14
N LEU A 34 8.26 -0.10 1.11
CA LEU A 34 7.32 0.94 1.50
C LEU A 34 8.08 2.16 2.07
N GLY A 35 9.29 2.43 1.56
CA GLY A 35 10.10 3.58 1.99
C GLY A 35 9.34 4.91 1.92
N ALA A 36 9.54 5.79 2.90
CA ALA A 36 8.82 7.06 2.97
C ALA A 36 9.37 8.07 1.97
N ASN A 37 8.50 8.87 1.35
CA ASN A 37 8.93 10.03 0.59
C ASN A 37 8.87 11.30 1.45
N PHE A 38 9.42 12.40 0.95
CA PHE A 38 9.51 13.64 1.70
C PHE A 38 8.17 14.40 1.76
N PRO A 39 7.92 15.19 2.81
CA PRO A 39 6.71 16.00 2.96
C PRO A 39 6.38 16.90 1.76
N TRP A 40 7.38 17.53 1.15
CA TRP A 40 7.17 18.41 -0.01
C TRP A 40 6.78 17.64 -1.27
N VAL A 41 7.20 16.37 -1.41
CA VAL A 41 6.78 15.52 -2.54
C VAL A 41 5.33 15.09 -2.35
N ILE A 42 4.95 14.65 -1.14
CA ILE A 42 3.55 14.31 -0.82
C ILE A 42 2.64 15.51 -1.11
N ARG A 43 3.02 16.71 -0.61
CA ARG A 43 2.25 17.95 -0.85
C ARG A 43 2.12 18.26 -2.34
N ARG A 44 3.22 18.16 -3.09
CA ARG A 44 3.21 18.45 -4.52
C ARG A 44 2.32 17.49 -5.30
N VAL A 45 2.32 16.20 -4.93
CA VAL A 45 1.43 15.19 -5.51
C VAL A 45 -0.03 15.47 -5.14
N ARG A 46 -0.33 15.85 -3.89
CA ARG A 46 -1.69 16.24 -3.50
C ARG A 46 -2.20 17.47 -4.26
N GLU A 47 -1.38 18.48 -4.47
CA GLU A 47 -1.74 19.70 -5.23
C GLU A 47 -2.10 19.43 -6.70
N MET A 48 -1.53 18.39 -7.31
CA MET A 48 -1.79 18.03 -8.71
C MET A 48 -2.87 16.96 -8.86
N THR A 49 -3.22 16.25 -7.79
CA THR A 49 -4.22 15.18 -7.79
C THR A 49 -5.61 15.79 -7.66
N PRO A 50 -6.56 15.50 -8.58
CA PRO A 50 -7.95 15.96 -8.46
C PRO A 50 -8.60 15.54 -7.14
N ASP A 51 -9.57 16.31 -6.64
CA ASP A 51 -10.21 16.06 -5.34
C ASP A 51 -10.98 14.73 -5.31
N GLU A 52 -11.39 14.22 -6.46
CA GLU A 52 -12.07 12.92 -6.60
C GLU A 52 -11.11 11.72 -6.47
N MET A 53 -9.80 11.96 -6.56
CA MET A 53 -8.74 10.95 -6.40
C MET A 53 -8.06 11.08 -5.04
N LEU A 54 -7.59 9.95 -4.54
CA LEU A 54 -6.97 9.86 -3.21
C LEU A 54 -5.44 9.85 -3.33
N VAL A 55 -4.76 10.47 -2.37
CA VAL A 55 -3.30 10.39 -2.23
C VAL A 55 -2.96 9.47 -1.05
N SER A 56 -2.17 8.44 -1.34
CA SER A 56 -1.57 7.56 -0.33
C SER A 56 -0.12 7.94 -0.11
N ALA A 57 0.36 7.83 1.12
CA ALA A 57 1.77 8.00 1.46
C ALA A 57 2.25 6.90 2.41
N THR A 58 3.43 6.36 2.12
CA THR A 58 4.09 5.40 2.99
C THR A 58 4.92 6.08 4.08
N LEU A 59 4.94 5.48 5.28
CA LEU A 59 5.75 5.93 6.41
C LEU A 59 7.12 5.24 6.52
N GLY A 60 7.40 4.30 5.62
CA GLY A 60 8.63 3.51 5.63
C GLY A 60 8.39 2.02 5.85
N ASP A 61 9.46 1.25 5.63
CA ASP A 61 9.65 -0.06 6.22
C ASP A 61 10.06 0.17 7.70
N VAL A 62 9.07 0.32 8.59
CA VAL A 62 9.26 0.96 9.90
C VAL A 62 9.91 0.03 10.92
N PRO A 63 10.78 0.54 11.82
CA PRO A 63 11.23 -0.20 13.00
C PRO A 63 10.13 -0.27 14.07
N TYR A 64 10.32 -1.12 15.10
CA TYR A 64 9.52 -1.05 16.32
C TYR A 64 9.87 0.21 17.14
N LYS A 65 9.31 1.36 16.73
CA LYS A 65 9.46 2.68 17.38
C LYS A 65 8.13 3.45 17.34
N PRO A 66 7.10 3.05 18.12
CA PRO A 66 5.74 3.58 18.00
C PRO A 66 5.66 5.12 17.95
N GLY A 67 6.35 5.82 18.86
CA GLY A 67 6.35 7.29 18.89
C GLY A 67 6.95 7.93 17.64
N THR A 68 8.02 7.36 17.07
CA THR A 68 8.62 7.86 15.82
C THR A 68 7.66 7.67 14.64
N VAL A 69 7.00 6.51 14.57
CA VAL A 69 6.07 6.20 13.47
C VAL A 69 4.80 7.06 13.57
N ALA A 70 4.29 7.31 14.78
CA ALA A 70 3.16 8.22 15.01
C ALA A 70 3.48 9.67 14.59
N LEU A 71 4.69 10.17 14.89
CA LEU A 71 5.14 11.49 14.40
C LEU A 71 5.26 11.52 12.87
N ALA A 72 5.76 10.44 12.25
CA ALA A 72 5.81 10.32 10.79
C ALA A 72 4.41 10.29 10.17
N ALA A 73 3.45 9.61 10.81
CA ALA A 73 2.04 9.58 10.39
C ALA A 73 1.45 10.99 10.36
N MET A 74 1.66 11.78 11.42
CA MET A 74 1.27 13.19 11.43
C MET A 74 1.96 13.98 10.31
N GLY A 75 3.24 13.74 10.08
CA GLY A 75 3.97 14.35 8.97
C GLY A 75 3.36 14.07 7.59
N ALA A 76 2.95 12.82 7.33
CA ALA A 76 2.28 12.45 6.10
C ALA A 76 0.88 13.09 5.99
N LEU A 77 0.11 13.07 7.08
CA LEU A 77 -1.23 13.67 7.16
C LEU A 77 -1.20 15.16 6.82
N VAL A 78 -0.36 15.95 7.52
CA VAL A 78 -0.26 17.41 7.30
C VAL A 78 0.35 17.75 5.93
N SER A 79 0.97 16.77 5.27
CA SER A 79 1.46 16.93 3.90
C SER A 79 0.39 16.66 2.85
N GLY A 80 -0.80 16.18 3.24
CA GLY A 80 -1.96 15.98 2.36
C GLY A 80 -2.22 14.54 1.95
N ALA A 81 -1.76 13.54 2.73
CA ALA A 81 -2.09 12.15 2.48
C ALA A 81 -3.49 11.80 3.03
N ASP A 82 -4.33 11.19 2.19
CA ASP A 82 -5.64 10.64 2.54
C ASP A 82 -5.53 9.20 3.04
N TYR A 83 -4.48 8.49 2.62
CA TYR A 83 -4.12 7.13 3.05
C TYR A 83 -2.72 7.14 3.66
N ILE A 84 -2.60 6.64 4.88
CA ILE A 84 -1.33 6.59 5.63
C ILE A 84 -0.93 5.14 5.82
N LYS A 85 0.15 4.74 5.16
CA LYS A 85 0.55 3.34 5.02
C LYS A 85 1.79 3.00 5.82
N VAL A 86 1.66 2.04 6.73
CA VAL A 86 2.72 1.62 7.65
C VAL A 86 3.25 0.25 7.23
N GLY A 87 4.51 0.18 6.78
CA GLY A 87 5.17 -1.09 6.50
C GLY A 87 5.71 -1.72 7.78
N LEU A 88 5.06 -2.77 8.28
CA LEU A 88 5.35 -3.45 9.54
C LEU A 88 6.61 -4.34 9.45
N TYR A 89 7.76 -3.72 9.20
CA TYR A 89 9.01 -4.41 8.83
C TYR A 89 9.83 -4.85 10.04
N GLY A 90 9.99 -3.95 11.00
CA GLY A 90 10.81 -4.18 12.19
C GLY A 90 10.06 -4.77 13.37
N THR A 91 8.73 -4.86 13.31
CA THR A 91 7.89 -5.53 14.30
C THR A 91 7.98 -7.05 14.08
N ARG A 92 8.21 -7.83 15.13
CA ARG A 92 8.51 -9.26 15.05
C ARG A 92 7.33 -10.16 15.39
N ASN A 93 6.32 -9.63 16.06
CA ASN A 93 5.14 -10.36 16.51
C ASN A 93 3.90 -9.45 16.47
N TYR A 94 2.76 -10.04 16.77
CA TYR A 94 1.47 -9.37 16.77
C TYR A 94 1.42 -8.22 17.78
N GLU A 95 1.95 -8.40 19.00
CA GLU A 95 1.88 -7.38 20.06
C GLU A 95 2.64 -6.11 19.68
N GLU A 96 3.84 -6.24 19.12
CA GLU A 96 4.64 -5.11 18.63
C GLU A 96 3.95 -4.40 17.47
N ALA A 97 3.35 -5.15 16.55
CA ALA A 97 2.63 -4.60 15.40
C ALA A 97 1.38 -3.82 15.84
N VAL A 98 0.59 -4.36 16.77
CA VAL A 98 -0.57 -3.68 17.35
C VAL A 98 -0.15 -2.42 18.11
N ASP A 99 0.93 -2.45 18.88
CA ASP A 99 1.43 -1.28 19.62
C ASP A 99 1.82 -0.13 18.67
N VAL A 100 2.56 -0.42 17.59
CA VAL A 100 2.86 0.58 16.56
C VAL A 100 1.58 1.12 15.94
N MET A 101 0.70 0.23 15.45
CA MET A 101 -0.49 0.65 14.73
C MET A 101 -1.47 1.43 15.60
N LYS A 102 -1.68 1.07 16.88
CA LYS A 102 -2.55 1.82 17.80
C LYS A 102 -2.12 3.27 17.96
N ASN A 103 -0.82 3.49 18.11
CA ASN A 103 -0.27 4.85 18.26
C ASN A 103 -0.36 5.64 16.95
N VAL A 104 -0.19 4.99 15.79
CA VAL A 104 -0.41 5.62 14.49
C VAL A 104 -1.88 5.97 14.27
N VAL A 105 -2.79 5.03 14.50
CA VAL A 105 -4.24 5.23 14.36
C VAL A 105 -4.68 6.40 15.22
N ARG A 106 -4.30 6.43 16.51
CA ARG A 106 -4.63 7.54 17.38
C ARG A 106 -4.11 8.88 16.84
N ALA A 107 -2.83 8.94 16.44
CA ALA A 107 -2.26 10.18 15.93
C ALA A 107 -3.03 10.72 14.72
N VAL A 108 -3.47 9.84 13.82
CA VAL A 108 -4.21 10.23 12.61
C VAL A 108 -5.67 10.58 12.93
N LYS A 109 -6.35 9.70 13.66
CA LYS A 109 -7.80 9.80 13.92
C LYS A 109 -8.18 10.88 14.93
N ASP A 110 -7.24 11.32 15.78
CA ASP A 110 -7.46 12.49 16.65
C ASP A 110 -7.56 13.80 15.82
N GLU A 111 -7.07 13.82 14.57
CA GLU A 111 -6.96 15.02 13.73
C GLU A 111 -7.76 14.94 12.40
N SER A 112 -8.05 13.73 11.90
CA SER A 112 -8.62 13.51 10.56
C SER A 112 -9.27 12.14 10.41
N ASP A 113 -10.21 12.01 9.47
CA ASP A 113 -10.78 10.72 9.05
C ASP A 113 -9.92 9.95 8.02
N ALA A 114 -8.69 10.40 7.76
CA ALA A 114 -7.74 9.75 6.84
C ALA A 114 -7.59 8.24 7.13
N ILE A 115 -7.43 7.46 6.07
CA ILE A 115 -7.40 6.01 6.10
C ILE A 115 -6.04 5.51 6.58
N VAL A 116 -6.00 4.70 7.62
CA VAL A 116 -4.77 4.08 8.14
C VAL A 116 -4.65 2.65 7.64
N VAL A 117 -3.51 2.33 7.03
CA VAL A 117 -3.23 1.03 6.40
C VAL A 117 -2.14 0.30 7.17
N ALA A 118 -2.46 -0.87 7.73
CA ALA A 118 -1.49 -1.81 8.27
C ALA A 118 -0.96 -2.70 7.13
N ALA A 119 0.30 -2.55 6.73
CA ALA A 119 0.88 -3.31 5.65
C ALA A 119 1.92 -4.33 6.16
N GLY A 120 1.66 -5.61 5.94
CA GLY A 120 2.65 -6.68 6.10
C GLY A 120 3.33 -7.06 4.79
N TYR A 121 4.25 -8.01 4.89
CA TYR A 121 5.02 -8.50 3.75
C TYR A 121 4.76 -9.98 3.53
N ALA A 122 4.33 -10.37 2.34
CA ALA A 122 4.09 -11.78 1.99
C ALA A 122 5.35 -12.64 2.16
N ASP A 123 6.53 -12.04 1.98
CA ASP A 123 7.85 -12.61 2.18
C ASP A 123 8.50 -12.19 3.52
N ALA A 124 7.70 -11.90 4.55
CA ALA A 124 8.17 -11.47 5.87
C ALA A 124 9.31 -12.31 6.44
N HIS A 125 9.28 -13.63 6.23
CA HIS A 125 10.32 -14.57 6.67
C HIS A 125 11.73 -14.22 6.15
N ARG A 126 11.85 -13.50 5.02
CA ARG A 126 13.13 -13.07 4.44
C ARG A 126 13.76 -11.90 5.19
N VAL A 127 12.95 -11.14 5.92
CA VAL A 127 13.36 -9.91 6.64
C VAL A 127 13.09 -9.99 8.15
N GLY A 128 12.50 -11.10 8.59
CA GLY A 128 12.10 -11.37 9.97
C GLY A 128 10.92 -10.53 10.44
N ALA A 129 10.11 -9.97 9.53
CA ALA A 129 8.94 -9.18 9.90
C ALA A 129 7.84 -10.07 10.52
N VAL A 130 6.84 -9.42 11.11
CA VAL A 130 5.63 -10.07 11.63
C VAL A 130 4.97 -10.95 10.55
N ASP A 131 4.34 -12.06 10.97
CA ASP A 131 3.66 -12.98 10.04
C ASP A 131 2.59 -12.21 9.24
N PRO A 132 2.61 -12.28 7.89
CA PRO A 132 1.61 -11.62 7.06
C PRO A 132 0.16 -12.03 7.37
N MET A 133 -0.07 -13.23 7.90
CA MET A 133 -1.41 -13.68 8.28
C MET A 133 -1.92 -13.04 9.57
N GLU A 134 -1.08 -12.38 10.37
CA GLU A 134 -1.53 -11.66 11.57
C GLU A 134 -2.07 -10.26 11.23
N ILE A 135 -1.80 -9.74 10.02
CA ILE A 135 -2.12 -8.36 9.65
C ILE A 135 -3.62 -8.03 9.70
N PRO A 136 -4.56 -8.92 9.29
CA PRO A 136 -5.99 -8.65 9.47
C PRO A 136 -6.36 -8.38 10.93
N ARG A 137 -5.86 -9.22 11.85
CA ARG A 137 -6.08 -9.06 13.30
C ARG A 137 -5.36 -7.82 13.85
N VAL A 138 -4.13 -7.54 13.42
CA VAL A 138 -3.39 -6.32 13.80
C VAL A 138 -4.18 -5.07 13.39
N ALA A 139 -4.69 -5.03 12.16
CA ALA A 139 -5.47 -3.91 11.65
C ALA A 139 -6.75 -3.72 12.50
N ALA A 140 -7.48 -4.80 12.75
CA ALA A 140 -8.71 -4.76 13.53
C ALA A 140 -8.48 -4.26 14.96
N ASP A 141 -7.53 -4.86 15.68
CA ASP A 141 -7.30 -4.56 17.09
C ASP A 141 -6.60 -3.22 17.33
N SER A 142 -6.00 -2.64 16.28
CA SER A 142 -5.45 -1.29 16.33
C SER A 142 -6.44 -0.20 15.94
N GLY A 143 -7.58 -0.56 15.34
CA GLY A 143 -8.53 0.39 14.76
C GLY A 143 -8.08 0.98 13.43
N ALA A 144 -7.17 0.31 12.71
CA ALA A 144 -6.83 0.67 11.35
C ALA A 144 -7.99 0.31 10.40
N ASP A 145 -8.04 0.96 9.24
CA ASP A 145 -9.16 0.82 8.30
C ASP A 145 -8.94 -0.29 7.25
N LEU A 146 -7.67 -0.63 7.02
CA LEU A 146 -7.28 -1.48 5.90
C LEU A 146 -6.09 -2.40 6.26
N ALA A 147 -6.21 -3.67 5.93
CA ALA A 147 -5.13 -4.66 6.01
C ALA A 147 -4.49 -4.86 4.63
N MET A 148 -3.16 -4.81 4.54
CA MET A 148 -2.44 -4.85 3.28
C MET A 148 -1.29 -5.86 3.26
N LEU A 149 -1.02 -6.44 2.09
CA LEU A 149 0.21 -7.18 1.79
C LEU A 149 0.98 -6.55 0.61
N ASP A 150 2.31 -6.51 0.72
CA ASP A 150 3.26 -6.26 -0.37
C ASP A 150 4.44 -7.28 -0.26
N THR A 151 5.47 -7.15 -1.07
CA THR A 151 6.74 -7.89 -0.92
C THR A 151 7.82 -6.98 -0.36
N ALA A 152 8.64 -7.41 0.60
CA ALA A 152 9.74 -6.65 1.17
C ALA A 152 10.92 -6.58 0.19
N VAL A 153 11.35 -7.73 -0.32
CA VAL A 153 12.52 -7.80 -1.21
C VAL A 153 12.09 -7.68 -2.67
N LYS A 154 12.67 -6.74 -3.40
CA LYS A 154 12.33 -6.46 -4.81
C LYS A 154 13.27 -7.17 -5.78
N ASP A 155 13.28 -8.51 -5.73
CA ASP A 155 14.12 -9.40 -6.56
C ASP A 155 13.37 -10.06 -7.73
N GLY A 156 12.23 -9.48 -8.13
CA GLY A 156 11.39 -9.97 -9.23
C GLY A 156 10.34 -11.00 -8.81
N LYS A 157 10.42 -11.54 -7.60
CA LYS A 157 9.35 -12.37 -7.04
C LYS A 157 8.11 -11.55 -6.71
N SER A 158 6.96 -12.17 -6.91
CA SER A 158 5.62 -11.61 -6.74
C SER A 158 4.95 -12.11 -5.46
N LEU A 159 3.83 -11.49 -5.12
CA LEU A 159 2.92 -11.95 -4.06
C LEU A 159 2.62 -13.46 -4.19
N PHE A 160 2.40 -13.91 -5.43
CA PHE A 160 2.00 -15.28 -5.75
C PHE A 160 3.14 -16.30 -5.62
N ASP A 161 4.39 -15.85 -5.57
CA ASP A 161 5.54 -16.72 -5.27
C ASP A 161 5.65 -17.05 -3.77
N PHE A 162 4.98 -16.26 -2.92
CA PHE A 162 5.03 -16.41 -1.46
C PHE A 162 3.70 -16.86 -0.85
N MET A 163 2.58 -16.52 -1.50
CA MET A 163 1.24 -16.86 -1.04
C MET A 163 0.39 -17.37 -2.21
N ASP A 164 -0.10 -18.60 -2.09
CA ASP A 164 -1.06 -19.14 -3.04
C ASP A 164 -2.43 -18.44 -2.92
N MET A 165 -3.29 -18.66 -3.93
CA MET A 165 -4.62 -18.05 -3.96
C MET A 165 -5.49 -18.41 -2.75
N LYS A 166 -5.34 -19.60 -2.18
CA LYS A 166 -6.12 -20.03 -1.02
C LYS A 166 -5.74 -19.22 0.22
N ARG A 167 -4.45 -18.95 0.42
CA ARG A 167 -3.96 -18.09 1.51
C ARG A 167 -4.39 -16.64 1.30
N LEU A 168 -4.34 -16.14 0.08
CA LEU A 168 -4.83 -14.78 -0.24
C LEU A 168 -6.34 -14.65 0.00
N GLU A 169 -7.14 -15.63 -0.43
CA GLU A 169 -8.57 -15.68 -0.16
C GLU A 169 -8.86 -15.70 1.35
N SER A 170 -8.09 -16.50 2.11
CA SER A 170 -8.22 -16.54 3.58
C SER A 170 -7.89 -15.18 4.21
N PHE A 171 -6.82 -14.52 3.78
CA PHE A 171 -6.45 -13.18 4.24
C PHE A 171 -7.56 -12.14 3.96
N VAL A 172 -8.10 -12.16 2.74
CA VAL A 172 -9.17 -11.23 2.34
C VAL A 172 -10.46 -11.52 3.10
N SER A 173 -10.82 -12.79 3.28
CA SER A 173 -11.99 -13.19 4.07
C SER A 173 -11.87 -12.77 5.52
N GLU A 174 -10.73 -13.04 6.17
CA GLU A 174 -10.50 -12.66 7.58
C GLU A 174 -10.53 -11.14 7.76
N THR A 175 -9.93 -10.39 6.83
CA THR A 175 -9.98 -8.92 6.82
C THR A 175 -11.42 -8.41 6.76
N ARG A 176 -12.24 -9.03 5.88
CA ARG A 176 -13.66 -8.69 5.74
C ARG A 176 -14.49 -9.07 6.96
N ASP A 177 -14.19 -10.19 7.60
CA ASP A 177 -14.87 -10.65 8.83
C ASP A 177 -14.65 -9.68 10.00
N HIS A 178 -13.54 -8.95 9.98
CA HIS A 178 -13.26 -7.82 10.88
C HIS A 178 -13.93 -6.50 10.46
N GLY A 179 -14.66 -6.46 9.34
CA GLY A 179 -15.29 -5.25 8.81
C GLY A 179 -14.32 -4.28 8.14
N LEU A 180 -13.12 -4.74 7.79
CA LEU A 180 -12.06 -3.94 7.17
C LEU A 180 -12.00 -4.15 5.67
N LYS A 181 -11.29 -3.25 4.98
CA LYS A 181 -10.91 -3.42 3.57
C LYS A 181 -9.55 -4.12 3.45
N SER A 182 -9.33 -4.76 2.31
CA SER A 182 -8.06 -5.43 1.97
C SER A 182 -7.34 -4.76 0.81
N ALA A 183 -6.01 -4.72 0.87
CA ALA A 183 -5.17 -4.32 -0.26
C ALA A 183 -4.08 -5.35 -0.55
N LEU A 184 -3.89 -5.67 -1.82
CA LEU A 184 -2.89 -6.65 -2.25
C LEU A 184 -1.95 -6.04 -3.30
N ALA A 185 -0.65 -6.14 -3.03
CA ALA A 185 0.43 -5.67 -3.88
C ALA A 185 1.60 -6.67 -3.86
N GLY A 186 2.71 -6.33 -4.53
CA GLY A 186 3.90 -7.19 -4.61
C GLY A 186 4.09 -7.78 -6.00
N SER A 187 4.68 -6.98 -6.89
CA SER A 187 4.93 -7.35 -8.30
C SER A 187 3.70 -7.92 -9.02
N VAL A 188 2.51 -7.40 -8.71
CA VAL A 188 1.25 -7.80 -9.33
C VAL A 188 1.21 -7.36 -10.80
N GLY A 189 0.84 -8.30 -11.67
CA GLY A 189 0.69 -8.13 -13.11
C GLY A 189 -0.76 -8.15 -13.58
N ARG A 190 -0.97 -7.96 -14.89
CA ARG A 190 -2.30 -7.88 -15.52
C ARG A 190 -3.11 -9.16 -15.34
N GLU A 191 -2.45 -10.29 -15.51
CA GLU A 191 -2.97 -11.66 -15.38
C GLU A 191 -3.50 -11.98 -13.97
N HIS A 192 -3.02 -11.22 -12.97
CA HIS A 192 -3.40 -11.42 -11.57
C HIS A 192 -4.65 -10.62 -11.17
N LEU A 193 -5.08 -9.65 -11.97
CA LEU A 193 -6.16 -8.73 -11.60
C LEU A 193 -7.51 -9.43 -11.43
N LYS A 194 -7.89 -10.31 -12.36
CA LYS A 194 -9.17 -11.05 -12.27
C LYS A 194 -9.19 -12.00 -11.06
N PRO A 195 -8.16 -12.84 -10.82
CA PRO A 195 -8.08 -13.64 -9.60
C PRO A 195 -8.19 -12.83 -8.30
N LEU A 196 -7.52 -11.67 -8.20
CA LEU A 196 -7.60 -10.80 -7.02
C LEU A 196 -8.99 -10.17 -6.86
N HIS A 197 -9.62 -9.76 -7.97
CA HIS A 197 -11.00 -9.29 -7.96
C HIS A 197 -11.96 -10.37 -7.46
N ASP A 198 -11.81 -11.61 -7.93
CA ASP A 198 -12.75 -12.70 -7.63
C ASP A 198 -12.74 -13.14 -6.16
N ILE A 199 -11.60 -13.01 -5.46
CA ILE A 199 -11.54 -13.23 -4.00
C ILE A 199 -12.07 -12.03 -3.18
N GLY A 200 -12.44 -10.94 -3.86
CA GLY A 200 -12.98 -9.73 -3.24
C GLY A 200 -11.92 -8.79 -2.67
N CYS A 201 -10.76 -8.68 -3.31
CA CYS A 201 -9.76 -7.66 -2.98
C CYS A 201 -10.33 -6.25 -3.23
N ASP A 202 -10.20 -5.35 -2.24
CA ASP A 202 -10.74 -3.99 -2.36
C ASP A 202 -9.82 -3.06 -3.12
N VAL A 203 -8.49 -3.16 -2.92
CA VAL A 203 -7.48 -2.29 -3.54
C VAL A 203 -6.31 -3.12 -4.08
N VAL A 204 -5.96 -2.94 -5.35
CA VAL A 204 -4.75 -3.57 -5.92
C VAL A 204 -3.65 -2.53 -6.10
N GLY A 205 -2.47 -2.82 -5.56
CA GLY A 205 -1.30 -1.94 -5.65
C GLY A 205 -0.33 -2.35 -6.76
N ILE A 206 -0.12 -1.47 -7.73
CA ILE A 206 0.72 -1.73 -8.91
C ILE A 206 1.80 -0.65 -9.08
N ARG A 207 2.98 -1.09 -9.52
CA ARG A 207 4.02 -0.22 -10.09
C ARG A 207 4.57 -0.79 -11.38
N GLY A 208 5.15 -2.00 -11.33
CA GLY A 208 5.85 -2.60 -12.47
C GLY A 208 4.98 -2.71 -13.72
N ALA A 209 3.75 -3.24 -13.59
CA ALA A 209 2.83 -3.36 -14.72
C ALA A 209 2.32 -2.02 -15.27
N ALA A 210 2.49 -0.92 -14.54
CA ALA A 210 2.18 0.44 -15.01
C ALA A 210 3.39 1.14 -15.66
N CYS A 211 4.60 0.57 -15.55
CA CYS A 211 5.80 1.08 -16.20
C CYS A 211 5.91 0.61 -17.65
N VAL A 212 6.45 1.45 -18.54
CA VAL A 212 6.76 1.06 -19.93
C VAL A 212 7.62 -0.21 -19.95
N GLY A 213 7.20 -1.23 -20.71
CA GLY A 213 7.91 -2.50 -20.81
C GLY A 213 7.82 -3.39 -19.56
N GLY A 214 7.00 -3.05 -18.57
CA GLY A 214 6.83 -3.82 -17.34
C GLY A 214 8.01 -3.72 -16.36
N ASP A 215 9.04 -2.92 -16.66
CA ASP A 215 10.23 -2.80 -15.82
C ASP A 215 10.06 -1.69 -14.75
N ARG A 216 10.03 -2.10 -13.48
CA ARG A 216 9.94 -1.19 -12.33
C ARG A 216 11.22 -0.37 -12.08
N ASN A 217 12.38 -0.89 -12.48
CA ASN A 217 13.69 -0.35 -12.12
C ASN A 217 14.18 0.69 -13.13
N THR A 218 14.02 0.43 -14.43
CA THR A 218 14.41 1.38 -15.49
C THR A 218 13.23 2.01 -16.22
N GLY A 219 12.05 1.38 -16.14
CA GLY A 219 10.82 1.91 -16.72
C GLY A 219 10.18 2.97 -15.83
N ARG A 220 9.43 3.86 -16.47
CA ARG A 220 8.63 4.91 -15.83
C ARG A 220 7.17 4.61 -16.02
N ILE A 221 6.35 5.00 -15.05
CA ILE A 221 4.89 4.94 -15.17
C ILE A 221 4.45 5.67 -16.43
N HIS A 222 3.50 5.09 -17.16
CA HIS A 222 2.95 5.66 -18.37
C HIS A 222 1.42 5.60 -18.34
N ARG A 223 0.76 6.73 -18.61
CA ARG A 223 -0.70 6.88 -18.53
C ARG A 223 -1.48 5.83 -19.32
N THR A 224 -0.98 5.41 -20.48
CA THR A 224 -1.64 4.37 -21.29
C THR A 224 -1.69 3.02 -20.59
N ALA A 225 -0.61 2.60 -19.94
CA ALA A 225 -0.58 1.34 -19.20
C ALA A 225 -1.50 1.40 -17.98
N VAL A 226 -1.52 2.55 -17.27
CA VAL A 226 -2.46 2.77 -16.16
C VAL A 226 -3.91 2.70 -16.63
N ARG A 227 -4.24 3.33 -17.77
CA ARG A 227 -5.58 3.30 -18.35
C ARG A 227 -6.01 1.89 -18.74
N GLU A 228 -5.14 1.12 -19.37
CA GLU A 228 -5.43 -0.28 -19.71
C GLU A 228 -5.70 -1.14 -18.46
N LEU A 229 -4.96 -0.92 -17.37
CA LEU A 229 -5.20 -1.59 -16.10
C LEU A 229 -6.55 -1.17 -15.50
N LYS A 230 -6.87 0.13 -15.55
CA LYS A 230 -8.13 0.68 -15.05
C LYS A 230 -9.34 0.13 -15.81
N GLU A 231 -9.32 0.19 -17.14
CA GLU A 231 -10.38 -0.35 -18.01
C GLU A 231 -10.57 -1.86 -17.79
N LEU A 232 -9.47 -2.60 -17.59
CA LEU A 232 -9.56 -4.03 -17.30
C LEU A 232 -10.23 -4.30 -15.95
N ILE A 233 -9.90 -3.55 -14.91
CA ILE A 233 -10.53 -3.68 -13.59
C ILE A 233 -12.03 -3.33 -13.66
N GLU A 234 -12.41 -2.33 -14.44
CA GLU A 234 -13.82 -1.94 -14.64
C GLU A 234 -14.63 -2.94 -15.47
N SER A 235 -13.96 -3.86 -16.17
CA SER A 235 -14.60 -4.90 -16.98
C SER A 235 -15.03 -6.14 -16.18
N PHE A 236 -14.67 -6.23 -14.90
CA PHE A 236 -14.94 -7.38 -14.02
C PHE A 236 -16.18 -7.17 -13.15
#